data_AF-A0A8H6IQP7-F1
#
_entry.id   AF-A0A8H6IQP7-F1
#
_cell.length_a   1.000
_cell.length_b   1.000
_cell.length_c   1.000
_cell.angle_alpha   90.00
_cell.angle_beta   90.00
_cell.angle_gamma   90.00
#
_symmetry.space_group_name_H-M   'P 1'
#
loop_
_entity.id
_entity.type
_entity.pdbx_description
1 polymer ?
#
loop_
_entity_poly.entity_id
_entity_poly.type
_entity_poly.pdbx_seq_one_letter_code
_entity_poly.pdbx_strand_id
1 'polypeptide(L)'
;MDEEQESGDQAIEHLKKHIDAVSPDVCAIHVSRDGNFTSTSTNPEDDETTCAYYPPLDSLRRPDGIKTITRTDLKEIDRLTPHVDLVFHESSPGVNSVRKVVFKYNMLGLRVPDLWDEMNLWMRLPRHPHVVPFDRVVVDELDGNVIGFTSVCIPGGTLDANRLRVFKLKWLEQLTRVVDDLNLKHGFMHQDIAARNLLIDPETDDLLLFDFNYSACIGTAGHFNDRDDVKGVIYTLYEIITGDEHFREVPHDSQSPADVQTMRTWPQHLAPAPGLAARPPRRGVSVIPGPLGEG
;
A
#
# COMPACT_ATOMS: atom_id res chain seq x y z
N MET A 1 33.04 4.68 18.93
CA MET A 1 33.49 4.47 17.54
C MET A 1 32.82 3.17 17.19
N ASP A 2 31.57 3.33 16.78
CA ASP A 2 30.55 2.30 16.87
C ASP A 2 30.48 1.68 15.47
N GLU A 3 31.10 0.51 15.34
CA GLU A 3 31.10 -0.25 14.09
C GLU A 3 29.66 -0.76 13.87
N GLU A 4 28.97 -0.12 12.92
CA GLU A 4 27.69 -0.55 12.40
C GLU A 4 27.77 -1.95 11.76
N GLN A 5 26.72 -2.72 12.04
CA GLN A 5 26.17 -3.86 11.27
C GLN A 5 26.93 -5.19 11.32
N GLU A 6 26.69 -5.94 12.41
CA GLU A 6 26.44 -7.37 12.25
C GLU A 6 25.25 -7.55 11.28
N SER A 7 25.39 -8.40 10.26
CA SER A 7 24.27 -8.78 9.40
C SER A 7 23.10 -9.24 10.27
N GLY A 8 21.88 -8.79 10.00
CA GLY A 8 20.69 -9.17 10.76
C GLY A 8 20.53 -10.69 10.92
N ASP A 9 21.05 -11.48 9.98
CA ASP A 9 21.07 -12.94 10.04
C ASP A 9 21.95 -13.48 11.18
N GLN A 10 23.09 -12.84 11.45
CA GLN A 10 24.01 -13.22 12.52
C GLN A 10 23.42 -12.89 13.90
N ALA A 11 22.77 -11.74 14.02
CA ALA A 11 22.05 -11.35 15.24
C ALA A 11 20.92 -12.34 15.56
N ILE A 12 20.17 -12.80 14.55
CA ILE A 12 19.13 -13.83 14.71
C ILE A 12 19.72 -15.15 15.21
N GLU A 13 20.85 -15.60 14.65
CA GLU A 13 21.52 -16.84 15.10
C GLU A 13 22.07 -16.73 16.53
N HIS A 14 22.51 -15.55 16.95
CA HIS A 14 22.90 -15.29 18.34
C HIS A 14 21.68 -15.30 19.28
N LEU A 15 20.58 -14.65 18.91
CA LEU A 15 19.34 -14.65 19.68
C LEU A 15 18.78 -16.07 19.88
N LYS A 16 18.75 -16.90 18.83
CA LYS A 16 18.25 -18.29 18.89
C LYS A 16 18.93 -19.14 19.96
N LYS A 17 20.22 -18.90 20.25
CA LYS A 17 20.96 -19.66 21.27
C LYS A 17 20.48 -19.37 22.69
N HIS A 18 19.90 -18.20 22.91
CA HIS A 18 19.60 -17.68 24.25
C HIS A 18 18.10 -17.46 24.51
N ILE A 19 17.26 -17.48 23.48
CA ILE A 19 15.85 -17.10 23.56
C ILE A 19 15.07 -17.83 24.66
N ASP A 20 15.34 -19.13 24.87
CA ASP A 20 14.65 -19.95 25.88
C ASP A 20 15.14 -19.68 27.32
N ALA A 21 16.29 -19.01 27.47
CA ALA A 21 16.93 -18.72 28.76
C ALA A 21 16.73 -17.27 29.21
N VAL A 22 16.18 -16.41 28.35
CA VAL A 22 15.96 -14.99 28.61
C VAL A 22 14.61 -14.79 29.29
N SER A 23 14.57 -13.95 30.33
CA SER A 23 13.33 -13.61 31.04
C SER A 23 12.36 -12.87 30.10
N PRO A 24 11.03 -13.08 30.21
CA PRO A 24 10.04 -12.33 29.43
C PRO A 24 10.11 -10.80 29.55
N ASP A 25 10.68 -10.29 30.65
CA ASP A 25 10.77 -8.84 30.92
C ASP A 25 12.02 -8.18 30.30
N VAL A 26 12.87 -8.95 29.61
CA VAL A 26 14.06 -8.44 28.93
C VAL A 26 13.68 -7.87 27.57
N CYS A 27 14.08 -6.62 27.32
CA CYS A 27 13.85 -5.91 26.06
C CYS A 27 15.08 -5.84 25.14
N ALA A 28 16.29 -6.00 25.69
CA ALA A 28 17.52 -6.05 24.89
C ALA A 28 18.50 -7.10 25.43
N ILE A 29 19.18 -7.80 24.52
CA ILE A 29 20.31 -8.68 24.83
C ILE A 29 21.58 -8.11 24.21
N HIS A 30 22.67 -8.16 24.97
CA HIS A 30 23.99 -7.82 24.48
C HIS A 30 24.77 -9.14 24.38
N VAL A 31 25.42 -9.34 23.23
CA VAL A 31 26.21 -10.53 22.95
C VAL A 31 27.62 -10.13 22.53
N SER A 32 28.60 -10.96 22.82
CA SER A 32 29.95 -10.82 22.30
C SER A 32 29.99 -11.17 20.80
N ARG A 33 31.10 -10.87 20.12
CA ARG A 33 31.34 -11.25 18.72
C ARG A 33 31.20 -12.76 18.43
N ASP A 34 31.32 -13.61 19.45
CA ASP A 34 31.15 -15.06 19.35
C ASP A 34 29.70 -15.52 19.60
N GLY A 35 28.80 -14.57 19.89
CA GLY A 35 27.40 -14.83 20.26
C GLY A 35 27.22 -15.29 21.70
N ASN A 36 28.18 -15.04 22.59
CA ASN A 36 28.03 -15.36 24.01
C ASN A 36 27.34 -14.20 24.74
N PHE A 37 26.47 -14.54 25.67
CA PHE A 37 25.71 -13.59 26.46
C PHE A 37 26.63 -12.70 27.31
N THR A 38 26.50 -11.37 27.19
CA THR A 38 27.25 -10.40 28.01
C THR A 38 26.36 -9.72 29.04
N SER A 39 25.18 -9.23 28.62
CA SER A 39 24.22 -8.58 29.52
C SER A 39 22.81 -8.51 28.93
N THR A 40 21.83 -8.23 29.77
CA THR A 40 20.46 -7.91 29.39
C THR A 40 20.03 -6.54 29.87
N SER A 41 19.08 -5.93 29.14
CA SER A 41 18.36 -4.76 29.60
C SER A 41 16.88 -5.07 29.82
N THR A 42 16.32 -4.46 30.85
CA THR A 42 14.87 -4.39 31.13
C THR A 42 14.40 -2.93 31.13
N ASN A 43 15.23 -2.00 30.63
CA ASN A 43 14.91 -0.59 30.55
C ASN A 43 14.00 -0.35 29.34
N PRO A 44 12.78 0.18 29.50
CA PRO A 44 11.86 0.40 28.39
C PRO A 44 12.41 1.25 27.24
N GLU A 45 13.38 2.13 27.51
CA GLU A 45 14.03 2.94 26.47
C GLU A 45 14.92 2.11 25.52
N ASP A 46 15.32 0.91 25.95
CA ASP A 46 16.08 -0.05 25.14
C ASP A 46 15.15 -1.02 24.39
N ASP A 47 13.83 -0.90 24.57
CA ASP A 47 12.82 -1.71 23.88
C ASP A 47 12.50 -1.12 22.52
N GLU A 48 13.08 -1.71 21.47
CA GLU A 48 12.77 -1.36 20.09
C GLU A 48 11.43 -1.95 19.59
N THR A 49 10.67 -2.65 20.44
CA THR A 49 9.40 -3.26 20.05
C THR A 49 8.37 -2.19 19.69
N THR A 50 8.04 -2.11 18.40
CA THR A 50 6.96 -1.23 17.94
C THR A 50 5.60 -1.83 18.30
N CYS A 51 4.81 -1.11 19.09
CA CYS A 51 3.41 -1.46 19.35
C CYS A 51 2.48 -0.82 18.30
N ALA A 52 1.34 -1.46 18.05
CA ALA A 52 0.26 -0.84 17.29
C ALA A 52 -0.39 0.26 18.12
N TYR A 53 -0.54 1.44 17.54
CA TYR A 53 -1.26 2.55 18.15
C TYR A 53 -2.65 2.66 17.54
N TYR A 54 -3.70 2.50 18.34
CA TYR A 54 -5.08 2.67 17.89
C TYR A 54 -5.65 3.98 18.45
N PRO A 55 -5.72 5.05 17.64
CA PRO A 55 -6.23 6.33 18.10
C PRO A 55 -7.75 6.29 18.33
N PRO A 56 -8.28 7.05 19.30
CA PRO A 56 -9.71 7.14 19.53
C PRO A 56 -10.45 7.64 18.29
N LEU A 57 -11.64 7.10 18.01
CA LEU A 57 -12.43 7.48 16.84
C LEU A 57 -12.70 8.99 16.75
N ASP A 58 -12.89 9.66 17.89
CA ASP A 58 -13.16 11.10 17.95
C ASP A 58 -12.00 11.95 17.43
N SER A 59 -10.77 11.43 17.47
CA SER A 59 -9.60 12.12 16.91
C SER A 59 -9.67 12.25 15.38
N LEU A 60 -10.44 11.38 14.71
CA LEU A 60 -10.57 11.35 13.26
C LEU A 60 -11.38 12.53 12.71
N ARG A 61 -12.22 13.19 13.53
CA ARG A 61 -13.19 14.22 13.08
C ARG A 61 -13.90 13.81 11.79
N ARG A 62 -14.46 12.60 11.82
CA ARG A 62 -15.03 11.90 10.66
C ARG A 62 -16.12 12.74 9.96
N PRO A 63 -16.08 12.89 8.62
CA PRO A 63 -17.12 13.58 7.87
C PRO A 63 -18.48 12.87 7.95
N ASP A 64 -19.55 13.65 7.81
CA ASP A 64 -20.91 13.13 7.74
C ASP A 64 -21.04 12.12 6.57
N GLY A 65 -21.66 10.99 6.85
CA GLY A 65 -21.91 9.92 5.86
C GLY A 65 -20.83 8.85 5.76
N ILE A 66 -19.63 9.07 6.29
CA ILE A 66 -18.65 7.99 6.45
C ILE A 66 -19.12 7.08 7.57
N LYS A 67 -19.14 5.75 7.37
CA LYS A 67 -19.62 4.78 8.37
C LYS A 67 -18.45 4.06 9.04
N THR A 68 -18.72 3.53 10.22
CA THR A 68 -17.82 2.60 10.92
C THR A 68 -18.28 1.16 10.73
N ILE A 69 -17.38 0.22 11.02
CA ILE A 69 -17.63 -1.21 11.15
C ILE A 69 -16.68 -1.77 12.20
N THR A 70 -17.11 -2.77 12.98
CA THR A 70 -16.21 -3.42 13.95
C THR A 70 -15.31 -4.42 13.24
N ARG A 71 -14.13 -4.69 13.79
CA ARG A 71 -13.21 -5.69 13.23
C ARG A 71 -13.82 -7.09 13.18
N THR A 72 -14.68 -7.43 14.13
CA THR A 72 -15.38 -8.72 14.25
C THR A 72 -16.43 -8.92 13.16
N ASP A 73 -16.98 -7.83 12.62
CA ASP A 73 -17.92 -7.89 11.48
C ASP A 73 -17.21 -8.16 10.14
N LEU A 74 -15.88 -8.11 10.09
CA LEU A 74 -15.07 -8.39 8.91
C LEU A 74 -14.60 -9.85 8.90
N LYS A 75 -14.99 -10.59 7.86
CA LYS A 75 -14.56 -11.98 7.63
C LYS A 75 -13.43 -12.01 6.60
N GLU A 76 -12.26 -12.47 7.03
CA GLU A 76 -11.10 -12.62 6.16
C GLU A 76 -11.36 -13.68 5.07
N ILE A 77 -11.05 -13.33 3.83
CA ILE A 77 -11.05 -14.21 2.67
C ILE A 77 -9.62 -14.64 2.36
N ASP A 78 -8.72 -13.67 2.31
CA ASP A 78 -7.33 -13.86 1.92
C ASP A 78 -6.46 -12.72 2.47
N ARG A 79 -5.15 -12.96 2.55
CA ARG A 79 -4.16 -11.94 2.89
C ARG A 79 -3.43 -11.51 1.63
N LEU A 80 -3.67 -10.28 1.18
CA LEU A 80 -3.06 -9.76 -0.05
C LEU A 80 -1.59 -9.43 0.19
N THR A 81 -1.29 -8.69 1.27
CA THR A 81 0.07 -8.32 1.69
C THR A 81 0.11 -8.11 3.20
N PRO A 82 1.29 -7.90 3.83
CA PRO A 82 1.34 -7.54 5.24
C PRO A 82 0.44 -6.34 5.55
N HIS A 83 -0.52 -6.56 6.45
CA HIS A 83 -1.50 -5.56 6.92
C HIS A 83 -2.53 -5.09 5.88
N VAL A 84 -2.71 -5.89 4.82
CA VAL A 84 -3.74 -5.68 3.82
C VAL A 84 -4.44 -7.02 3.57
N ASP A 85 -5.66 -7.15 4.09
CA ASP A 85 -6.47 -8.36 3.95
C ASP A 85 -7.63 -8.11 2.98
N LEU A 86 -7.95 -9.11 2.16
CA LEU A 86 -9.23 -9.16 1.47
C LEU A 86 -10.26 -9.72 2.45
N VAL A 87 -11.32 -8.95 2.68
CA VAL A 87 -12.38 -9.34 3.62
C VAL A 87 -13.75 -9.18 2.98
N PHE A 88 -14.77 -9.71 3.64
CA PHE A 88 -16.14 -9.35 3.35
C PHE A 88 -16.93 -9.01 4.59
N HIS A 89 -17.99 -8.22 4.39
CA HIS A 89 -18.99 -7.94 5.41
C HIS A 89 -20.39 -7.86 4.77
N GLU A 90 -21.41 -7.89 5.62
CA GLU A 90 -22.80 -7.71 5.19
C GLU A 90 -23.07 -6.24 4.89
N SER A 91 -23.70 -5.94 3.76
CA SER A 91 -23.94 -4.56 3.33
C SER A 91 -24.93 -3.83 4.25
N SER A 92 -25.90 -4.57 4.82
CA SER A 92 -26.89 -4.08 5.80
C SER A 92 -27.61 -5.27 6.48
N PRO A 93 -28.05 -5.13 7.75
CA PRO A 93 -28.86 -6.15 8.41
C PRO A 93 -30.12 -6.46 7.59
N GLY A 94 -30.31 -7.73 7.22
CA GLY A 94 -31.50 -8.19 6.50
C GLY A 94 -31.42 -8.13 4.96
N VAL A 95 -30.33 -7.62 4.39
CA VAL A 95 -30.06 -7.74 2.95
C VAL A 95 -28.92 -8.75 2.77
N ASN A 96 -29.21 -9.92 2.21
CA ASN A 96 -28.22 -10.97 1.87
C ASN A 96 -27.30 -10.55 0.71
N SER A 97 -26.72 -9.36 0.79
CA SER A 97 -25.71 -8.87 -0.14
C SER A 97 -24.40 -8.71 0.61
N VAL A 98 -23.46 -9.60 0.28
CA VAL A 98 -22.10 -9.57 0.81
C VAL A 98 -21.28 -8.58 0.00
N ARG A 99 -20.56 -7.69 0.68
CA ARG A 99 -19.62 -6.76 0.05
C ARG A 99 -18.20 -7.24 0.30
N LYS A 100 -17.42 -7.43 -0.77
CA LYS A 100 -15.98 -7.66 -0.69
C LYS A 100 -15.25 -6.33 -0.64
N VAL A 101 -14.33 -6.19 0.32
CA VAL A 101 -13.56 -4.97 0.56
C VAL A 101 -12.13 -5.31 0.89
N VAL A 102 -11.22 -4.38 0.63
CA VAL A 102 -9.82 -4.47 1.03
C VAL A 102 -9.67 -3.76 2.37
N PHE A 103 -9.20 -4.46 3.39
CA PHE A 103 -8.97 -3.93 4.72
C PHE A 103 -7.49 -3.64 4.92
N LYS A 104 -7.16 -2.35 5.09
CA LYS A 104 -5.81 -1.89 5.45
C LYS A 104 -5.76 -1.57 6.94
N TYR A 105 -4.77 -2.10 7.64
CA TYR A 105 -4.67 -1.98 9.10
C TYR A 105 -3.22 -1.88 9.60
N ASN A 106 -3.08 -1.89 10.92
CA ASN A 106 -1.83 -1.94 11.67
C ASN A 106 -0.99 -0.65 11.60
N MET A 107 -1.43 0.35 12.36
CA MET A 107 -0.71 1.56 12.72
C MET A 107 0.48 1.25 13.65
N LEU A 108 1.50 0.54 13.17
CA LEU A 108 2.77 0.42 13.89
C LEU A 108 3.36 1.83 14.07
N GLY A 109 3.92 2.16 15.23
CA GLY A 109 4.33 3.53 15.59
C GLY A 109 5.02 4.37 14.48
N LEU A 110 5.90 3.76 13.67
CA LEU A 110 6.59 4.43 12.56
C LEU A 110 5.72 4.69 11.31
N ARG A 111 4.61 3.97 11.14
CA ARG A 111 3.67 4.04 10.00
C ARG A 111 2.31 4.63 10.38
N VAL A 112 2.13 5.08 11.62
CA VAL A 112 0.91 5.76 12.06
C VAL A 112 0.62 6.96 11.14
N PRO A 113 1.59 7.86 10.83
CA PRO A 113 1.31 9.01 9.97
C PRO A 113 0.83 8.59 8.58
N ASP A 114 1.50 7.64 7.93
CA ASP A 114 1.17 7.21 6.57
C ASP A 114 -0.26 6.66 6.45
N LEU A 115 -0.63 5.70 7.31
CA LEU A 115 -1.97 5.10 7.27
C LEU A 115 -3.05 6.09 7.70
N TRP A 116 -2.73 6.96 8.68
CA TRP A 116 -3.64 7.97 9.18
C TRP A 116 -3.92 9.03 8.12
N ASP A 117 -2.89 9.55 7.45
CA ASP A 117 -3.01 10.56 6.41
C ASP A 117 -3.69 9.99 5.17
N GLU A 118 -3.34 8.78 4.75
CA GLU A 118 -4.03 8.06 3.66
C GLU A 118 -5.53 7.95 3.94
N MET A 119 -5.89 7.43 5.11
CA MET A 119 -7.29 7.28 5.51
C MET A 119 -8.01 8.63 5.52
N ASN A 120 -7.39 9.65 6.13
CA ASN A 120 -8.00 10.97 6.30
C ASN A 120 -8.22 11.70 4.97
N LEU A 121 -7.30 11.54 4.02
CA LEU A 121 -7.42 12.09 2.68
C LEU A 121 -8.50 11.35 1.90
N TRP A 122 -8.41 10.03 1.82
CA TRP A 122 -9.30 9.22 0.99
C TRP A 122 -10.76 9.29 1.46
N MET A 123 -11.00 9.29 2.78
CA MET A 123 -12.35 9.42 3.33
C MET A 123 -12.99 10.79 3.08
N ARG A 124 -12.19 11.82 2.79
CA ARG A 124 -12.65 13.21 2.55
C ARG A 124 -12.72 13.56 1.07
N LEU A 125 -12.18 12.72 0.20
CA LEU A 125 -12.24 12.94 -1.22
C LEU A 125 -13.69 12.86 -1.71
N PRO A 126 -14.18 13.83 -2.50
CA PRO A 126 -15.46 13.68 -3.18
C PRO A 126 -15.44 12.41 -4.04
N ARG A 127 -16.59 11.75 -4.17
CA ARG A 127 -16.69 10.57 -5.03
C ARG A 127 -16.26 10.92 -6.45
N HIS A 128 -15.29 10.17 -6.96
CA HIS A 128 -14.74 10.34 -8.29
C HIS A 128 -14.88 9.03 -9.08
N PRO A 129 -15.32 9.04 -10.35
CA PRO A 129 -15.54 7.84 -11.14
C PRO A 129 -14.26 7.03 -11.41
N HIS A 130 -13.09 7.65 -11.29
CA HIS A 130 -11.77 7.04 -11.53
C HIS A 130 -10.92 6.87 -10.26
N VAL A 131 -11.54 6.90 -9.08
CA VAL A 131 -10.89 6.59 -7.81
C VAL A 131 -11.65 5.45 -7.14
N VAL A 132 -10.94 4.45 -6.63
CA VAL A 132 -11.56 3.37 -5.88
C VAL A 132 -12.32 3.95 -4.68
N PRO A 133 -13.60 3.60 -4.46
CA PRO A 133 -14.36 4.18 -3.36
C PRO A 133 -13.84 3.76 -1.98
N PHE A 134 -13.69 4.74 -1.09
CA PHE A 134 -13.59 4.51 0.35
C PHE A 134 -14.89 3.87 0.86
N ASP A 135 -14.79 2.86 1.70
CA ASP A 135 -15.95 2.15 2.24
C ASP A 135 -16.22 2.55 3.70
N ARG A 136 -15.36 2.16 4.64
CA ARG A 136 -15.59 2.37 6.09
C ARG A 136 -14.32 2.55 6.89
N VAL A 137 -14.49 3.17 8.06
CA VAL A 137 -13.48 3.15 9.14
C VAL A 137 -13.70 1.90 9.98
N VAL A 138 -12.62 1.16 10.26
CA VAL A 138 -12.68 -0.05 11.08
C VAL A 138 -12.27 0.28 12.51
N VAL A 139 -13.11 -0.10 13.47
CA VAL A 139 -12.88 0.13 14.90
C VAL A 139 -12.80 -1.17 15.68
N ASP A 140 -12.09 -1.13 16.81
CA ASP A 140 -12.06 -2.25 17.76
C ASP A 140 -13.38 -2.36 18.55
N GLU A 141 -13.57 -3.50 19.21
CA GLU A 141 -14.76 -3.83 19.99
C GLU A 141 -14.69 -3.39 21.46
N LEU A 142 -13.48 -3.09 21.96
CA LEU A 142 -13.20 -2.83 23.37
C LEU A 142 -13.50 -1.37 23.72
N ASP A 143 -12.83 -0.47 23.02
CA ASP A 143 -12.82 0.98 23.24
C ASP A 143 -13.33 1.76 22.01
N GLY A 144 -13.49 1.08 20.87
CA GLY A 144 -13.93 1.72 19.63
C GLY A 144 -12.84 2.57 18.98
N ASN A 145 -11.56 2.28 19.25
CA ASN A 145 -10.45 2.96 18.61
C ASN A 145 -10.29 2.51 17.16
N VAL A 146 -9.68 3.36 16.35
CA VAL A 146 -9.47 3.10 14.92
C VAL A 146 -8.35 2.09 14.74
N ILE A 147 -8.66 0.97 14.08
CA ILE A 147 -7.69 -0.07 13.70
C ILE A 147 -7.20 0.16 12.26
N GLY A 148 -8.05 0.74 11.40
CA GLY A 148 -7.75 0.92 9.98
C GLY A 148 -9.00 1.32 9.18
N PHE A 149 -9.00 0.99 7.89
CA PHE A 149 -10.10 1.33 7.00
C PHE A 149 -10.28 0.31 5.87
N THR A 150 -11.45 0.34 5.24
CA THR A 150 -11.79 -0.48 4.09
C THR A 150 -12.01 0.36 2.83
N SER A 151 -11.59 -0.18 1.68
CA SER A 151 -11.95 0.31 0.35
C SER A 151 -12.69 -0.77 -0.43
N VAL A 152 -13.48 -0.38 -1.43
CA VAL A 152 -14.19 -1.35 -2.28
C VAL A 152 -13.18 -2.22 -3.03
N CYS A 153 -13.38 -3.54 -3.01
CA CYS A 153 -12.55 -4.47 -3.78
C CYS A 153 -12.99 -4.45 -5.25
N ILE A 154 -12.09 -4.04 -6.15
CA ILE A 154 -12.33 -4.12 -7.60
C ILE A 154 -11.74 -5.43 -8.13
N PRO A 155 -12.55 -6.28 -8.80
CA PRO A 155 -12.07 -7.53 -9.36
C PRO A 155 -11.16 -7.32 -10.58
N GLY A 156 -10.37 -8.34 -10.91
CA GLY A 156 -9.52 -8.34 -12.12
C GLY A 156 -8.08 -7.88 -11.90
N GLY A 157 -7.77 -7.28 -10.75
CA GLY A 157 -6.40 -6.94 -10.38
C GLY A 157 -5.82 -5.72 -11.09
N THR A 158 -4.60 -5.37 -10.67
CA THR A 158 -3.87 -4.18 -11.11
C THR A 158 -3.37 -4.34 -12.56
N LEU A 159 -3.02 -3.23 -13.20
CA LEU A 159 -2.40 -3.27 -14.53
C LEU A 159 -1.03 -3.97 -14.51
N ASP A 160 -0.26 -3.81 -13.42
CA ASP A 160 1.02 -4.53 -13.23
C ASP A 160 0.83 -6.05 -13.12
N ALA A 161 -0.20 -6.51 -12.42
CA ALA A 161 -0.45 -7.94 -12.28
C ALA A 161 -1.02 -8.58 -13.56
N ASN A 162 -1.72 -7.82 -14.40
CA ASN A 162 -2.26 -8.30 -15.66
C ASN A 162 -1.65 -7.55 -16.86
N ARG A 163 -0.37 -7.85 -17.11
CA ARG A 163 0.43 -7.29 -18.21
C ARG A 163 -0.04 -7.70 -19.62
N LEU A 164 -1.02 -8.61 -19.70
CA LEU A 164 -1.62 -9.02 -20.98
C LEU A 164 -2.72 -8.05 -21.44
N ARG A 165 -3.14 -7.11 -20.59
CA ARG A 165 -4.14 -6.10 -20.95
C ARG A 165 -3.61 -5.19 -22.05
N VAL A 166 -4.33 -5.15 -23.16
CA VAL A 166 -4.06 -4.20 -24.23
C VAL A 166 -4.37 -2.80 -23.74
N PHE A 167 -3.36 -1.94 -23.74
CA PHE A 167 -3.50 -0.52 -23.42
C PHE A 167 -4.58 0.15 -24.28
N LYS A 168 -5.40 1.00 -23.66
CA LYS A 168 -6.44 1.80 -24.33
C LYS A 168 -6.19 3.27 -24.10
N LEU A 169 -6.32 4.09 -25.16
CA LEU A 169 -6.24 5.55 -25.05
C LEU A 169 -7.25 6.13 -24.05
N LYS A 170 -8.42 5.49 -23.93
CA LYS A 170 -9.42 5.78 -22.88
C LYS A 170 -8.81 5.81 -21.48
N TRP A 171 -7.93 4.86 -21.16
CA TRP A 171 -7.31 4.78 -19.83
C TRP A 171 -6.34 5.93 -19.58
N LEU A 172 -5.60 6.38 -20.60
CA LEU A 172 -4.74 7.56 -20.48
C LEU A 172 -5.56 8.83 -20.27
N GLU A 173 -6.67 8.99 -20.99
CA GLU A 173 -7.59 10.12 -20.80
C GLU A 173 -8.19 10.11 -19.39
N GLN A 174 -8.58 8.94 -18.87
CA GLN A 174 -9.10 8.81 -17.50
C GLN A 174 -8.04 9.09 -16.44
N LEU A 175 -6.82 8.58 -16.63
CA LEU A 175 -5.71 8.78 -15.71
C LEU A 175 -5.28 10.25 -15.64
N THR A 176 -5.14 10.91 -16.79
CA THR A 176 -4.80 12.34 -16.83
C THR A 176 -5.88 13.20 -16.20
N ARG A 177 -7.16 12.90 -16.46
CA ARG A 177 -8.29 13.61 -15.82
C ARG A 177 -8.30 13.47 -14.31
N VAL A 178 -8.12 12.26 -13.77
CA VAL A 178 -8.11 12.09 -12.31
C VAL A 178 -6.92 12.81 -11.70
N VAL A 179 -5.73 12.73 -12.29
CA VAL A 179 -4.54 13.46 -11.82
C VAL A 179 -4.76 14.97 -11.84
N ASP A 180 -5.35 15.52 -12.90
CA ASP A 180 -5.69 16.95 -12.97
C ASP A 180 -6.70 17.35 -11.88
N ASP A 181 -7.74 16.54 -11.65
CA ASP A 181 -8.73 16.81 -10.61
C ASP A 181 -8.09 16.80 -9.20
N LEU A 182 -7.19 15.84 -8.90
CA LEU A 182 -6.48 15.80 -7.63
C LEU A 182 -5.57 17.02 -7.47
N ASN A 183 -4.71 17.28 -8.45
CA ASN A 183 -3.67 18.31 -8.36
C ASN A 183 -4.24 19.73 -8.42
N LEU A 184 -5.10 20.01 -9.41
CA LEU A 184 -5.50 21.38 -9.75
C LEU A 184 -6.76 21.82 -9.00
N LYS A 185 -7.67 20.88 -8.71
CA LYS A 185 -8.96 21.19 -8.08
C LYS A 185 -8.98 20.85 -6.59
N HIS A 186 -8.32 19.77 -6.18
CA HIS A 186 -8.25 19.37 -4.78
C HIS A 186 -6.95 19.76 -4.06
N GLY A 187 -5.91 20.13 -4.81
CA GLY A 187 -4.68 20.69 -4.26
C GLY A 187 -3.77 19.68 -3.57
N PHE A 188 -3.85 18.40 -3.95
CA PHE A 188 -2.96 17.35 -3.44
C PHE A 188 -2.49 16.45 -4.58
N MET A 189 -1.30 15.88 -4.41
CA MET A 189 -0.72 14.90 -5.34
C MET A 189 -0.84 13.50 -4.77
N HIS A 190 -1.00 12.51 -5.65
CA HIS A 190 -0.95 11.10 -5.28
C HIS A 190 0.48 10.65 -4.91
N GLN A 191 1.48 11.17 -5.62
CA GLN A 191 2.92 10.92 -5.45
C GLN A 191 3.39 9.48 -5.66
N ASP A 192 2.51 8.62 -6.21
CA ASP A 192 2.85 7.25 -6.57
C ASP A 192 1.99 6.72 -7.73
N ILE A 193 1.86 7.50 -8.79
CA ILE A 193 1.17 7.07 -10.01
C ILE A 193 2.02 5.98 -10.69
N ALA A 194 1.52 4.74 -10.66
CA ALA A 194 2.16 3.55 -11.23
C ALA A 194 1.16 2.46 -11.63
N ALA A 195 1.52 1.55 -12.54
CA ALA A 195 0.59 0.52 -13.02
C ALA A 195 0.10 -0.42 -11.90
N ARG A 196 0.90 -0.59 -10.84
CA ARG A 196 0.51 -1.30 -9.61
C ARG A 196 -0.61 -0.63 -8.81
N ASN A 197 -0.79 0.68 -8.95
CA ASN A 197 -1.80 1.47 -8.27
C ASN A 197 -3.00 1.78 -9.18
N LEU A 198 -3.11 1.08 -10.32
CA LEU A 198 -4.18 1.24 -11.29
C LEU A 198 -4.93 -0.08 -11.48
N LEU A 199 -6.25 -0.01 -11.40
CA LEU A 199 -7.19 -1.10 -11.62
C LEU A 199 -8.03 -0.81 -12.86
N ILE A 200 -8.51 -1.87 -13.51
CA ILE A 200 -9.54 -1.76 -14.55
C ILE A 200 -10.79 -2.44 -14.02
N ASP A 201 -11.87 -1.68 -13.88
CA ASP A 201 -13.17 -2.24 -13.55
C ASP A 201 -13.64 -3.14 -14.72
N PRO A 202 -13.87 -4.45 -14.49
CA PRO A 202 -14.24 -5.36 -15.55
C PRO A 202 -15.66 -5.13 -16.09
N GLU A 203 -16.53 -4.44 -15.36
CA GLU A 203 -17.90 -4.16 -15.82
C GLU A 203 -17.95 -2.93 -16.74
N THR A 204 -17.20 -1.88 -16.39
CA THR A 204 -17.25 -0.58 -17.06
C THR A 204 -16.06 -0.34 -18.01
N ASP A 205 -15.01 -1.17 -17.89
CA ASP A 205 -13.73 -0.98 -18.56
C ASP A 205 -13.09 0.39 -18.23
N ASP A 206 -13.39 0.91 -17.04
CA ASP A 206 -12.87 2.18 -16.54
C ASP A 206 -11.62 1.96 -15.69
N LEU A 207 -10.66 2.87 -15.85
CA LEU A 207 -9.48 2.94 -14.99
C LEU A 207 -9.86 3.52 -13.63
N LEU A 208 -9.36 2.90 -12.57
CA LEU A 208 -9.53 3.32 -11.18
C LEU A 208 -8.16 3.43 -10.50
N LEU A 209 -7.90 4.58 -9.88
CA LEU A 209 -6.73 4.86 -9.05
C LEU A 209 -7.00 4.49 -7.58
N PHE A 210 -6.00 3.94 -6.90
CA PHE A 210 -6.05 3.61 -5.47
C PHE A 210 -4.66 3.72 -4.84
N ASP A 211 -4.59 3.52 -3.51
CA ASP A 211 -3.35 3.51 -2.71
C ASP A 211 -2.74 4.90 -2.48
N PHE A 212 -3.40 5.71 -1.66
CA PHE A 212 -3.05 7.11 -1.39
C PHE A 212 -1.99 7.26 -0.27
N ASN A 213 -1.18 6.23 -0.01
CA ASN A 213 -0.24 6.17 1.11
C ASN A 213 0.88 7.22 1.05
N TYR A 214 1.26 7.68 -0.14
CA TYR A 214 2.21 8.78 -0.35
C TYR A 214 1.52 10.11 -0.65
N SER A 215 0.20 10.16 -0.67
CA SER A 215 -0.51 11.35 -1.11
C SER A 215 -0.36 12.49 -0.11
N ALA A 216 -0.16 13.71 -0.61
CA ALA A 216 -0.01 14.86 0.25
C ALA A 216 -0.51 16.15 -0.41
N CYS A 217 -0.99 17.07 0.42
CA CYS A 217 -1.37 18.40 0.00
C CYS A 217 -0.13 19.16 -0.54
N ILE A 218 -0.29 19.81 -1.68
CA ILE A 218 0.79 20.54 -2.34
C ILE A 218 1.30 21.65 -1.42
N GLY A 219 2.62 21.68 -1.23
CA GLY A 219 3.29 22.65 -0.36
C GLY A 219 3.33 22.28 1.14
N THR A 220 2.85 21.09 1.52
CA THR A 220 2.98 20.58 2.89
C THR A 220 4.22 19.69 3.07
N ALA A 221 4.54 19.31 4.31
CA ALA A 221 5.74 18.52 4.62
C ALA A 221 5.75 17.13 3.94
N GLY A 222 4.59 16.56 3.63
CA GLY A 222 4.49 15.29 2.91
C GLY A 222 4.62 15.42 1.39
N HIS A 223 4.68 16.64 0.85
CA HIS A 223 4.77 16.87 -0.60
C HIS A 223 6.23 16.93 -1.06
N PHE A 224 6.61 15.95 -1.87
CA PHE A 224 7.93 15.80 -2.47
C PHE A 224 7.88 16.20 -3.95
N ASN A 225 8.60 17.27 -4.32
CA ASN A 225 8.63 17.76 -5.70
C ASN A 225 9.10 16.70 -6.70
N ASP A 226 9.97 15.78 -6.27
CA ASP A 226 10.47 14.70 -7.10
C ASP A 226 9.44 13.59 -7.36
N ARG A 227 8.32 13.57 -6.63
CA ARG A 227 7.22 12.63 -6.83
C ARG A 227 6.03 13.27 -7.56
N ASP A 228 6.33 14.08 -8.56
CA ASP A 228 5.34 14.73 -9.41
C ASP A 228 4.44 13.70 -10.15
N ASP A 229 3.13 13.88 -10.07
CA ASP A 229 2.17 12.95 -10.67
C ASP A 229 2.20 12.96 -12.20
N VAL A 230 2.53 14.09 -12.84
CA VAL A 230 2.64 14.16 -14.32
C VAL A 230 3.82 13.33 -14.78
N LYS A 231 4.96 13.43 -14.07
CA LYS A 231 6.10 12.51 -14.25
C LYS A 231 5.67 11.06 -14.04
N GLY A 232 4.89 10.79 -13.00
CA GLY A 232 4.30 9.47 -12.73
C GLY A 232 3.45 8.93 -13.90
N VAL A 233 2.59 9.75 -14.52
CA VAL A 233 1.79 9.37 -15.70
C VAL A 233 2.68 8.99 -16.88
N ILE A 234 3.75 9.75 -17.15
CA ILE A 234 4.68 9.47 -18.26
C ILE A 234 5.32 8.09 -18.11
N TYR A 235 5.87 7.79 -16.93
CA TYR A 235 6.48 6.49 -16.66
C TYR A 235 5.46 5.36 -16.64
N THR A 236 4.24 5.61 -16.15
CA THR A 236 3.16 4.62 -16.14
C THR A 236 2.73 4.26 -17.56
N LEU A 237 2.64 5.25 -18.44
CA LEU A 237 2.31 5.02 -19.84
C LEU A 237 3.41 4.20 -20.55
N TYR A 238 4.67 4.52 -20.29
CA TYR A 238 5.81 3.73 -20.79
C TYR A 238 5.71 2.29 -20.31
N GLU A 239 5.60 2.08 -19.00
CA GLU A 239 5.48 0.78 -18.34
C GLU A 239 4.35 -0.08 -18.92
N ILE A 240 3.15 0.47 -19.10
CA ILE A 240 2.00 -0.29 -19.60
C ILE A 240 2.18 -0.66 -21.09
N ILE A 241 2.76 0.23 -21.90
CA ILE A 241 2.92 -0.01 -23.33
C ILE A 241 4.10 -0.94 -23.63
N THR A 242 5.21 -0.78 -22.91
CA THR A 242 6.46 -1.52 -23.17
C THR A 242 6.60 -2.74 -22.29
N GLY A 243 5.96 -2.80 -21.13
CA GLY A 243 6.22 -3.82 -20.11
C GLY A 243 7.53 -3.59 -19.33
N ASP A 244 8.17 -2.43 -19.49
CA ASP A 244 9.45 -2.10 -18.88
C ASP A 244 9.32 -1.13 -17.70
N GLU A 245 9.84 -1.57 -16.55
CA GLU A 245 9.75 -0.90 -15.25
C GLU A 245 11.09 -0.37 -14.75
N HIS A 246 12.19 -0.44 -15.52
CA HIS A 246 13.51 -0.08 -14.99
C HIS A 246 13.56 1.35 -14.45
N PHE A 247 12.79 2.28 -15.03
CA PHE A 247 12.68 3.65 -14.52
C PHE A 247 12.09 3.74 -13.11
N ARG A 248 11.29 2.75 -12.68
CA ARG A 248 10.77 2.65 -11.30
C ARG A 248 11.84 2.25 -10.30
N GLU A 249 12.95 1.68 -10.74
CA GLU A 249 14.10 1.34 -9.89
C GLU A 249 15.04 2.54 -9.71
N VAL A 250 14.91 3.58 -10.54
CA VAL A 250 15.66 4.83 -10.41
C VAL A 250 15.04 5.69 -9.30
N PRO A 251 15.85 6.23 -8.36
CA PRO A 251 15.38 7.17 -7.36
C PRO A 251 14.63 8.36 -7.97
N HIS A 252 13.55 8.81 -7.30
CA HIS A 252 12.65 9.83 -7.84
C HIS A 252 13.34 11.16 -8.21
N ASP A 253 14.33 11.58 -7.43
CA ASP A 253 15.15 12.80 -7.65
C ASP A 253 16.07 12.71 -8.87
N SER A 254 16.38 11.48 -9.28
CA SER A 254 17.27 11.16 -10.39
C SER A 254 16.50 10.83 -11.68
N GLN A 255 15.17 10.73 -11.61
CA GLN A 255 14.31 10.47 -12.75
C GLN A 255 14.10 11.73 -13.60
N SER A 256 14.34 11.62 -14.91
CA SER A 256 14.02 12.67 -15.89
C SER A 256 12.93 12.20 -16.86
N PRO A 257 11.80 12.92 -16.99
CA PRO A 257 10.79 12.61 -18.02
C PRO A 257 11.35 12.57 -19.45
N ALA A 258 12.44 13.32 -19.69
CA ALA A 258 13.13 13.34 -20.97
C ALA A 258 13.66 11.96 -21.38
N ASP A 259 13.98 11.09 -20.42
CA ASP A 259 14.49 9.74 -20.69
C ASP A 259 13.50 8.90 -21.50
N VAL A 260 12.20 9.13 -21.29
CA VAL A 260 11.10 8.49 -22.04
C VAL A 260 10.66 9.35 -23.23
N GLN A 261 10.50 10.66 -23.02
CA GLN A 261 9.92 11.57 -24.02
C GLN A 261 10.81 11.79 -25.24
N THR A 262 12.14 11.67 -25.08
CA THR A 262 13.10 11.86 -26.19
C THR A 262 13.34 10.58 -26.99
N MET A 263 12.80 9.44 -26.54
CA MET A 263 12.91 8.18 -27.27
C MET A 263 12.17 8.25 -28.60
N ARG A 264 12.84 7.88 -29.69
CA ARG A 264 12.23 7.81 -31.02
C ARG A 264 11.24 6.64 -31.16
N THR A 265 11.48 5.57 -30.42
CA THR A 265 10.70 4.33 -30.45
C THR A 265 10.66 3.74 -29.06
N TRP A 266 9.52 3.19 -28.66
CA TRP A 266 9.38 2.48 -27.40
C TRP A 266 9.50 0.97 -27.65
N PRO A 267 10.62 0.33 -27.27
CA PRO A 267 10.79 -1.11 -27.48
C PRO A 267 9.86 -1.88 -26.56
N GLN A 268 9.13 -2.85 -27.11
CA GLN A 268 8.30 -3.75 -26.31
C GLN A 268 9.19 -4.82 -25.66
N HIS A 269 9.08 -4.93 -24.35
CA HIS A 269 9.71 -5.97 -23.54
C HIS A 269 8.65 -7.03 -23.25
N LEU A 270 8.85 -8.23 -23.79
CA LEU A 270 7.98 -9.35 -23.50
C LEU A 270 8.06 -9.65 -22.00
N ALA A 271 6.91 -9.82 -21.36
CA ALA A 271 6.86 -10.33 -20.01
C ALA A 271 7.67 -11.65 -19.96
N PRO A 272 8.52 -11.86 -18.95
CA PRO A 272 9.19 -13.14 -18.79
C PRO A 272 8.14 -14.26 -18.77
N ALA A 273 8.43 -15.37 -19.43
CA ALA A 273 7.54 -16.52 -19.47
C ALA A 273 7.11 -16.90 -18.04
N PRO A 274 5.84 -17.26 -17.80
CA PRO A 274 5.38 -17.67 -16.48
C PRO A 274 6.18 -18.90 -16.05
N GLY A 275 7.15 -18.71 -15.15
CA GLY A 275 8.05 -19.78 -14.69
C GLY A 275 9.52 -19.37 -14.48
N LEU A 276 9.99 -18.24 -15.01
CA LEU A 276 11.31 -17.70 -14.66
C LEU A 276 11.17 -16.31 -14.05
N ALA A 277 11.60 -16.20 -12.79
CA ALA A 277 11.51 -15.03 -11.91
C ALA A 277 10.12 -14.76 -11.31
N ALA A 278 9.71 -15.62 -10.37
CA ALA A 278 9.01 -15.10 -9.19
C ALA A 278 10.00 -14.17 -8.45
N ARG A 279 10.06 -12.90 -8.84
CA ARG A 279 10.62 -11.87 -7.96
C ARG A 279 9.76 -11.90 -6.69
N PRO A 280 10.36 -11.88 -5.48
CA PRO A 280 9.56 -11.79 -4.26
C PRO A 280 8.64 -10.56 -4.36
N PRO A 281 7.42 -10.63 -3.81
CA PRO A 281 6.53 -9.47 -3.81
C PRO A 281 7.29 -8.30 -3.19
N ARG A 282 7.54 -7.26 -3.99
CA ARG A 282 7.97 -5.97 -3.43
C ARG A 282 6.82 -5.52 -2.53
N ARG A 283 7.15 -5.07 -1.31
CA ARG A 283 6.15 -4.64 -0.31
C ARG A 283 5.05 -3.82 -1.00
N GLY A 284 3.84 -4.36 -1.09
CA GLY A 284 2.67 -3.61 -1.59
C GLY A 284 1.73 -4.29 -2.59
N VAL A 285 2.05 -5.43 -3.24
CA VAL A 285 1.11 -5.98 -4.26
C VAL A 285 1.10 -7.51 -4.31
N SER A 286 -0.10 -8.10 -4.18
CA SER A 286 -0.45 -9.39 -4.78
C SER A 286 -1.90 -9.34 -5.28
N VAL A 287 -2.14 -9.94 -6.44
CA VAL A 287 -3.40 -9.92 -7.18
C VAL A 287 -3.97 -11.33 -7.29
N ILE A 288 -5.29 -11.42 -7.20
CA ILE A 288 -6.07 -12.64 -7.36
C ILE A 288 -6.09 -13.05 -8.85
N PRO A 289 -5.65 -14.27 -9.22
CA PRO A 289 -5.92 -14.82 -10.53
C PRO A 289 -7.43 -15.08 -10.68
N GLY A 290 -8.01 -14.67 -11.81
CA GLY A 290 -9.39 -15.02 -12.16
C GLY A 290 -9.57 -16.53 -12.30
N PRO A 291 -10.81 -17.07 -12.16
CA PRO A 291 -11.06 -18.49 -12.32
C PRO A 291 -10.67 -18.92 -13.75
N LEU A 292 -9.82 -19.94 -13.84
CA LEU A 292 -9.55 -20.65 -15.09
C LEU A 292 -10.88 -21.22 -15.59
N GLY A 293 -11.32 -20.76 -16.76
CA GLY A 293 -12.49 -21.30 -17.42
C GLY A 293 -12.26 -22.78 -17.74
N GLU A 294 -13.18 -23.62 -17.29
CA GLU A 294 -13.31 -24.99 -17.79
C GLU A 294 -13.77 -24.94 -19.25
N GLY A 295 -12.96 -25.51 -20.13
CA GLY A 295 -13.27 -25.87 -21.50
C GLY A 295 -12.61 -27.21 -21.80
#